data_AF-A0A931WT91-F1
#
_entry.id   AF-A0A931WT91-F1
#
_cell.length_a   1.000
_cell.length_b   1.000
_cell.length_c   1.000
_cell.angle_alpha   90.00
_cell.angle_beta   90.00
_cell.angle_gamma   90.00
#
_symmetry.space_group_name_H-M   'P 1'
#
loop_
_entity.id
_entity.type
_entity.pdbx_description
1 polymer ?
#
loop_
_entity_poly.entity_id
_entity_poly.type
_entity_poly.pdbx_seq_one_letter_code
_entity_poly.pdbx_strand_id
1 'polypeptide(L)'
;MKTGLSRIVIAMLALAAPAVAEPADFPSDGIENRIEFWKKVFTQYGDAHIIIHDRFHVNLIYDIAGESEAPSRVSAVGRALNEIRDNLGAPESL
;
A
#
# COMPACT_ATOMS: atom_id res chain seq x y z
N MET A 1 -49.05 -25.61 7.59
CA MET A 1 -47.77 -26.12 7.01
C MET A 1 -47.71 -25.78 5.53
N LYS A 2 -47.12 -24.63 5.12
CA LYS A 2 -46.85 -24.29 3.70
C LYS A 2 -46.02 -23.01 3.51
N THR A 3 -45.14 -22.66 4.45
CA THR A 3 -44.30 -21.44 4.35
C THR A 3 -42.80 -21.70 4.45
N GLY A 4 -42.38 -22.95 4.72
CA GLY A 4 -40.96 -23.31 4.87
C GLY A 4 -40.22 -23.56 3.55
N LEU A 5 -40.90 -24.08 2.52
CA LEU A 5 -40.26 -24.49 1.27
C LEU A 5 -39.84 -23.29 0.40
N SER A 6 -40.58 -22.18 0.48
CA SER A 6 -40.38 -21.00 -0.38
C SER A 6 -39.11 -20.20 -0.05
N ARG A 7 -38.65 -20.21 1.21
CA ARG A 7 -37.44 -19.46 1.62
C ARG A 7 -36.13 -20.17 1.27
N ILE A 8 -36.13 -21.50 1.22
CA ILE A 8 -34.93 -22.31 0.93
C ILE A 8 -34.54 -22.18 -0.55
N VAL A 9 -35.53 -22.14 -1.46
CA VAL A 9 -35.30 -22.00 -2.90
C VAL A 9 -34.69 -20.64 -3.25
N ILE A 10 -35.12 -19.55 -2.60
CA ILE A 10 -34.60 -18.20 -2.84
C ILE A 10 -33.14 -18.07 -2.35
N ALA A 11 -32.79 -18.70 -1.23
CA ALA A 11 -31.41 -18.69 -0.71
C ALA A 11 -30.43 -19.49 -1.60
N MET A 12 -30.88 -20.59 -2.21
CA MET A 12 -30.05 -21.36 -3.14
C MET A 12 -29.83 -20.63 -4.48
N LEU A 13 -30.81 -19.86 -4.97
CA LEU A 13 -30.66 -19.07 -6.20
C LEU A 13 -29.65 -17.93 -6.05
N ALA A 14 -29.49 -17.34 -4.87
CA ALA A 14 -28.49 -16.31 -4.62
C ALA A 14 -27.04 -16.84 -4.60
N LEU A 15 -26.85 -18.11 -4.25
CA LEU A 15 -25.52 -18.76 -4.20
C LEU A 15 -25.04 -19.25 -5.57
N ALA A 16 -25.99 -19.52 -6.48
CA ALA A 16 -25.71 -19.94 -7.86
C ALA A 16 -25.57 -18.77 -8.85
N ALA A 17 -25.81 -17.54 -8.41
CA ALA A 17 -25.51 -16.37 -9.23
C ALA A 17 -24.00 -16.29 -9.41
N PRO A 18 -23.49 -16.33 -10.66
CA PRO A 18 -22.08 -16.06 -10.87
C PRO A 18 -21.85 -14.63 -10.40
N ALA A 19 -20.91 -14.45 -9.45
CA ALA A 19 -20.36 -13.14 -9.13
C ALA A 19 -19.51 -12.71 -10.32
N VAL A 20 -20.16 -12.42 -11.45
CA VAL A 20 -19.55 -11.71 -12.56
C VAL A 20 -19.40 -10.30 -12.07
N ALA A 21 -18.24 -10.02 -11.47
CA ALA A 21 -17.75 -8.66 -11.46
C ALA A 21 -17.67 -8.27 -12.94
N GLU A 22 -18.56 -7.39 -13.39
CA GLU A 22 -18.33 -6.61 -14.60
C GLU A 22 -16.87 -6.15 -14.52
N PRO A 23 -16.07 -6.27 -15.61
CA PRO A 23 -14.77 -5.62 -15.65
C PRO A 23 -15.07 -4.13 -15.52
N ALA A 24 -15.07 -3.64 -14.28
CA ALA A 24 -15.00 -2.23 -14.04
C ALA A 24 -13.71 -1.80 -14.73
N ASP A 25 -13.81 -0.84 -15.64
CA ASP A 25 -12.67 -0.10 -16.14
C ASP A 25 -12.02 0.57 -14.92
N PHE A 26 -11.22 -0.21 -14.20
CA PHE A 26 -10.50 0.22 -13.05
C PHE A 26 -9.44 1.15 -13.60
N PRO A 27 -9.46 2.44 -13.24
CA PRO A 27 -8.49 3.39 -13.77
C PRO A 27 -7.12 3.01 -13.21
N SER A 28 -6.40 2.15 -13.93
CA SER A 28 -5.06 1.67 -13.57
C SER A 28 -4.05 2.79 -13.68
N ASP A 29 -4.29 3.72 -14.60
CA ASP A 29 -3.38 4.79 -14.95
C ASP A 29 -3.09 5.69 -13.75
N GLY A 30 -1.84 5.70 -13.31
CA GLY A 30 -1.34 6.57 -12.26
C GLY A 30 -1.48 6.02 -10.84
N ILE A 31 -1.99 4.79 -10.67
CA ILE A 31 -2.07 4.12 -9.36
C ILE A 31 -1.16 2.90 -9.24
N GLU A 32 -0.45 2.50 -10.30
CA GLU A 32 0.42 1.32 -10.33
C GLU A 32 1.47 1.37 -9.23
N ASN A 33 2.10 2.54 -9.03
CA ASN A 33 3.09 2.73 -7.97
C ASN A 33 2.51 2.55 -6.56
N ARG A 34 1.24 2.89 -6.36
CA ARG A 34 0.53 2.69 -5.09
C ARG A 34 0.16 1.22 -4.89
N ILE A 35 -0.24 0.54 -5.96
CA ILE A 35 -0.53 -0.91 -5.95
C ILE A 35 0.75 -1.69 -5.63
N GLU A 36 1.86 -1.37 -6.28
CA GLU A 36 3.15 -2.01 -6.01
C GLU A 36 3.64 -1.73 -4.59
N PHE A 37 3.41 -0.53 -4.05
CA PHE A 37 3.67 -0.26 -2.64
C PHE A 37 2.89 -1.24 -1.74
N TRP A 38 1.57 -1.31 -1.88
CA TRP A 38 0.74 -2.18 -1.03
C TRP A 38 1.06 -3.66 -1.20
N LYS A 39 1.37 -4.11 -2.42
CA LYS A 39 1.85 -5.48 -2.65
C LYS A 39 3.07 -5.77 -1.80
N LYS A 40 4.06 -4.87 -1.74
CA LYS A 40 5.26 -5.07 -0.92
C LYS A 40 4.91 -5.11 0.57
N VAL A 41 4.05 -4.21 1.05
CA VAL A 41 3.56 -4.20 2.45
C VAL A 41 2.97 -5.55 2.84
N PHE A 42 2.11 -6.13 2.00
CA PHE A 42 1.40 -7.36 2.34
C PHE A 42 2.16 -8.66 2.01
N THR A 43 3.25 -8.60 1.24
CA THR A 43 3.94 -9.82 0.76
C THR A 43 5.43 -9.89 1.08
N GLN A 44 6.10 -8.76 1.29
CA GLN A 44 7.55 -8.69 1.47
C GLN A 44 7.95 -8.22 2.87
N TYR A 45 7.13 -7.40 3.53
CA TYR A 45 7.43 -6.86 4.83
C TYR A 45 6.62 -7.57 5.91
N GLY A 46 7.26 -7.86 7.05
CA GLY A 46 6.64 -8.49 8.21
C GLY A 46 6.09 -7.47 9.19
N ASP A 47 5.37 -7.95 10.19
CA ASP A 47 4.82 -7.17 11.31
C ASP A 47 5.88 -6.43 12.14
N ALA A 48 7.07 -6.99 12.24
CA ALA A 48 8.21 -6.38 12.94
C ALA A 48 8.95 -5.29 12.12
N HIS A 49 8.55 -5.05 10.87
CA HIS A 49 9.18 -4.06 10.01
C HIS A 49 8.42 -2.72 10.03
N ILE A 50 9.18 -1.63 10.19
CA ILE A 50 8.72 -0.25 10.06
C ILE A 50 9.19 0.28 8.71
N ILE A 51 8.24 0.79 7.93
CA ILE A 51 8.49 1.40 6.62
C ILE A 51 8.66 2.90 6.82
N ILE A 52 9.79 3.44 6.40
CA ILE A 52 10.08 4.87 6.41
C ILE A 52 9.83 5.39 4.99
N HIS A 53 8.82 6.24 4.80
CA HIS A 53 8.39 6.71 3.48
C HIS A 53 8.10 8.21 3.46
N ASP A 54 7.97 8.79 2.26
CA ASP A 54 7.58 10.20 2.09
C ASP A 54 6.17 10.47 2.62
N ARG A 55 5.98 11.64 3.23
CA ARG A 55 4.71 12.03 3.85
C ARG A 55 3.57 12.19 2.84
N PHE A 56 3.87 12.62 1.62
CA PHE A 56 2.86 12.93 0.59
C PHE A 56 2.78 11.84 -0.49
N HIS A 57 3.88 11.12 -0.72
CA HIS A 57 4.03 10.10 -1.76
C HIS A 57 4.41 8.75 -1.13
N VAL A 58 3.41 8.00 -0.68
CA VAL A 58 3.61 6.72 0.04
C VAL A 58 4.47 5.69 -0.72
N ASN A 59 4.49 5.75 -2.05
CA ASN A 59 5.31 4.86 -2.88
C ASN A 59 6.82 5.18 -2.84
N LEU A 60 7.22 6.33 -2.29
CA LEU A 60 8.61 6.69 -2.06
C LEU A 60 9.05 6.15 -0.69
N ILE A 61 9.59 4.93 -0.69
CA ILE A 61 10.17 4.31 0.50
C ILE A 61 11.64 4.76 0.59
N TYR A 62 12.01 5.34 1.73
CA TYR A 62 13.38 5.75 2.02
C TYR A 62 14.19 4.62 2.65
N ASP A 63 13.60 3.86 3.57
CA ASP A 63 14.25 2.74 4.23
C ASP A 63 13.22 1.81 4.90
N ILE A 64 13.66 0.62 5.31
CA ILE A 64 12.89 -0.36 6.08
C ILE A 64 13.73 -0.82 7.26
N ALA A 65 13.15 -0.76 8.46
CA ALA A 65 13.86 -1.01 9.69
C ALA A 65 13.10 -2.00 10.57
N GLY A 66 13.83 -2.81 11.35
CA GLY A 66 13.23 -3.46 12.52
C GLY A 66 12.85 -2.43 13.58
N GLU A 67 11.89 -2.75 14.46
CA GLU A 67 11.39 -1.84 15.50
C GLU A 67 12.52 -1.20 16.34
N SER A 68 13.50 -2.00 16.76
CA SER A 68 14.64 -1.52 17.56
C SER A 68 15.59 -0.58 16.79
N GLU A 69 15.63 -0.68 15.46
CA GLU A 69 16.50 0.13 14.61
C GLU A 69 15.81 1.40 14.10
N ALA A 70 14.47 1.45 14.14
CA ALA A 70 13.71 2.53 13.51
C ALA A 70 14.14 3.95 13.94
N PRO A 71 14.42 4.25 15.23
CA PRO A 71 14.84 5.60 15.63
C PRO A 71 16.16 6.05 14.97
N SER A 72 17.14 5.14 14.87
CA SER A 72 18.43 5.45 14.27
C SER A 72 18.32 5.59 12.75
N ARG A 73 17.50 4.73 12.12
CA ARG A 73 17.22 4.74 10.68
C ARG A 73 16.47 5.99 10.24
N VAL A 74 15.44 6.41 10.97
CA VAL A 74 14.73 7.68 10.72
C VAL A 74 15.68 8.87 10.80
N SER A 75 16.57 8.88 11.80
CA SER A 75 17.57 9.94 11.95
C SER A 75 18.59 9.94 10.79
N ALA A 76 18.98 8.77 10.29
CA ALA A 76 19.87 8.64 9.13
C ALA A 76 19.21 9.16 7.85
N VAL A 77 17.97 8.74 7.58
CA VAL A 77 17.16 9.23 6.44
C VAL A 77 17.01 10.76 6.52
N GLY A 78 16.67 11.30 7.68
CA GLY A 78 16.52 12.75 7.87
C GLY A 78 17.80 13.53 7.57
N ARG A 79 18.97 13.02 7.99
CA ARG A 79 20.27 13.63 7.67
C ARG A 79 20.55 13.61 6.17
N ALA A 80 20.33 12.48 5.50
CA ALA A 80 20.53 12.35 4.06
C ALA A 80 19.62 13.30 3.26
N LEU A 81 18.35 13.43 3.63
CA LEU A 81 17.42 14.35 2.97
C LEU A 81 17.81 15.82 3.18
N ASN A 82 18.30 16.18 4.37
CA ASN A 82 18.82 17.52 4.63
C ASN A 82 20.05 17.82 3.78
N GLU A 83 20.99 16.87 3.67
CA GLU A 83 22.18 17.03 2.83
C GLU A 83 21.82 17.23 1.35
N ILE A 84 20.88 16.44 0.82
CA ILE A 84 20.37 16.62 -0.54
C ILE A 84 19.76 18.01 -0.72
N ARG A 85 18.93 18.47 0.23
CA ARG A 85 18.32 19.81 0.19
C ARG A 85 19.39 20.90 0.17
N ASP A 86 20.41 20.77 1.01
CA ASP A 86 21.45 21.79 1.16
C ASP A 86 22.31 21.86 -0.12
N ASN A 87 22.62 20.71 -0.74
CA ASN A 87 23.32 20.64 -2.03
C ASN A 87 22.48 21.20 -3.19
N LEU A 88 21.17 20.98 -3.21
CA LEU A 88 20.28 21.57 -4.23
C LEU A 88 20.08 23.08 -4.05
N GLY A 89 20.25 23.59 -2.83
CA GLY A 89 20.20 25.02 -2.51
C GLY A 89 21.51 25.78 -2.78
N ALA A 90 22.62 25.07 -3.03
CA ALA A 90 23.92 25.63 -3.36
C ALA A 90 24.20 25.46 -4.87
N PRO A 91 24.03 26.50 -5.71
CA PRO A 91 24.10 26.39 -7.17
C PRO A 91 25.51 26.14 -7.73
N GLU A 92 26.56 26.02 -6.92
CA GLU A 92 27.94 25.79 -7.38
C GLU A 92 28.60 24.60 -6.65
N SER A 93 28.43 23.39 -7.19
CA SER A 93 29.45 22.32 -7.08
C SER A 93 29.26 21.20 -8.13
N LEU A 94 29.02 21.58 -9.40
CA LEU A 94 29.22 20.70 -10.56
C LEU A 94 30.40 21.19 -11.38
#